data_AF-A0A3M2TWX0-F1
#
_entry.id   AF-A0A3M2TWX0-F1
#
_cell.length_a   1.000
_cell.length_b   1.000
_cell.length_c   1.000
_cell.angle_alpha   90.00
_cell.angle_beta   90.00
_cell.angle_gamma   90.00
#
_symmetry.space_group_name_H-M   'P 1'
#
loop_
_entity.id
_entity.type
_entity.pdbx_description
1 polymer ?
#
loop_
_entity_poly.entity_id
_entity_poly.type
_entity_poly.pdbx_seq_one_letter_code
_entity_poly.pdbx_strand_id
1 'polypeptide(L)'
;EPHGAGLAGFQLDRHRNDLILGATNDVAVLSGVDEQGAYSKTSKSGSFGLSKSGKSELTTSSTQVASELSAGNDVVVASGKDITLRASNISAGNDVDLRAGLVDKTGDINLLSANDEASSHSDEYKKKTGLSASGGFLSISSAREAGGQAQSSTSVGSQINAVGNVSLQTERDINVVGSSVNAGGNVSLNAGQDVNILAA
;
A
#
# COMPACT_ATOMS: atom_id res chain seq x y z
N GLU A 1 18.58 -23.75 24.28
CA GLU A 1 18.58 -22.42 24.93
C GLU A 1 17.35 -21.66 24.43
N PRO A 2 16.53 -21.01 25.27
CA PRO A 2 15.35 -20.33 24.79
C PRO A 2 15.76 -18.98 24.19
N HIS A 3 15.43 -18.77 22.92
CA HIS A 3 15.62 -17.52 22.20
C HIS A 3 14.80 -16.41 22.87
N GLY A 4 15.47 -15.31 23.22
CA GLY A 4 14.90 -14.20 23.95
C GLY A 4 13.67 -13.62 23.26
N ALA A 5 12.56 -13.60 23.99
CA ALA A 5 11.37 -12.86 23.62
C ALA A 5 11.73 -11.37 23.56
N GLY A 6 11.62 -10.77 22.37
CA GLY A 6 11.78 -9.34 22.22
C GLY A 6 10.65 -8.62 22.95
N LEU A 7 10.99 -7.86 23.98
CA LEU A 7 10.04 -7.00 24.68
C LEU A 7 9.76 -5.81 23.77
N ALA A 8 8.62 -5.84 23.06
CA ALA A 8 8.06 -4.66 22.43
C ALA A 8 7.34 -3.84 23.50
N GLY A 9 7.90 -2.69 23.86
CA GLY A 9 7.30 -1.74 24.79
C GLY A 9 6.52 -0.67 24.01
N PHE A 10 5.24 -0.51 24.32
CA PHE A 10 4.42 0.61 23.86
C PHE A 10 4.04 1.45 25.08
N GLN A 11 4.55 2.67 25.16
CA GLN A 11 4.26 3.58 26.26
C GLN A 11 3.62 4.85 25.68
N LEU A 12 2.37 5.12 26.06
CA LEU A 12 1.73 6.41 25.87
C LEU A 12 1.89 7.21 27.15
N ASP A 13 2.74 8.24 27.14
CA ASP A 13 2.84 9.18 28.25
C ASP A 13 1.73 10.23 28.10
N ARG A 14 0.57 9.98 28.72
CA ARG A 14 -0.56 10.92 28.70
C ARG A 14 -0.27 12.24 29.42
N HIS A 15 0.84 12.37 30.14
CA HIS A 15 1.23 13.63 30.77
C HIS A 15 2.07 14.52 29.85
N ARG A 16 2.77 13.93 28.86
CA ARG A 16 3.57 14.67 27.87
C ARG A 16 3.04 14.60 26.44
N ASN A 17 2.01 13.80 26.18
CA ASN A 17 1.46 13.54 24.84
C ASN A 17 2.51 12.96 23.87
N ASP A 18 3.46 12.20 24.42
CA ASP A 18 4.48 11.50 23.65
C ASP A 18 4.03 10.09 23.31
N LEU A 19 4.47 9.61 22.15
CA LEU A 19 4.35 8.21 21.72
C LEU A 19 5.74 7.59 21.69
N ILE A 20 5.97 6.56 22.51
CA ILE A 20 7.23 5.81 22.50
C ILE A 20 6.96 4.36 22.10
N LEU A 21 7.66 3.92 21.05
CA LEU A 21 7.65 2.56 20.54
C LEU A 21 9.07 1.99 20.61
N GLY A 22 9.24 0.91 21.35
CA GLY A 22 10.54 0.29 21.55
C GLY A 22 10.51 -1.21 21.28
N ALA A 23 11.51 -1.76 20.61
CA ALA A 23 11.71 -3.21 20.55
C ALA A 23 13.20 -3.57 20.65
N THR A 24 13.51 -4.72 21.24
CA THR A 24 14.91 -5.19 21.36
C THR A 24 15.47 -5.76 20.06
N ASN A 25 14.60 -6.06 19.08
CA ASN A 25 14.99 -6.58 17.77
C ASN A 25 14.55 -5.61 16.67
N ASP A 26 13.33 -5.75 16.15
CA ASP A 26 12.85 -4.91 15.05
C ASP A 26 11.56 -4.17 15.43
N VAL A 27 11.37 -2.96 14.91
CA VAL A 27 10.08 -2.26 14.92
C VAL A 27 9.57 -2.17 13.48
N ALA A 28 8.36 -2.70 13.23
CA ALA A 28 7.72 -2.66 11.93
C ALA A 28 6.34 -2.01 12.02
N VAL A 29 6.11 -0.99 11.19
CA VAL A 29 4.85 -0.28 11.03
C VAL A 29 4.45 -0.41 9.56
N LEU A 30 3.45 -1.24 9.30
CA LEU A 30 3.10 -1.67 7.96
C LEU A 30 1.64 -1.30 7.65
N SER A 31 1.36 -0.93 6.41
CA SER A 31 -0.01 -0.78 5.93
C SER A 31 -0.77 -2.11 5.95
N GLY A 32 -2.08 -2.03 6.15
CA GLY A 32 -3.01 -3.09 5.76
C GLY A 32 -3.29 -3.03 4.26
N VAL A 33 -3.87 -4.11 3.73
CA VAL A 33 -4.36 -4.16 2.34
C VAL A 33 -5.86 -4.44 2.37
N ASP A 34 -6.64 -3.59 1.72
CA ASP A 34 -8.07 -3.80 1.49
C ASP A 34 -8.32 -4.25 0.05
N GLU A 35 -9.00 -5.38 -0.13
CA GLU A 35 -9.27 -5.97 -1.44
C GLU A 35 -10.77 -5.95 -1.76
N GLN A 36 -11.14 -5.40 -2.91
CA GLN A 36 -12.51 -5.28 -3.37
C GLN A 36 -12.68 -5.83 -4.78
N GLY A 37 -13.77 -6.56 -5.02
CA GLY A 37 -14.10 -7.14 -6.32
C GLY A 37 -15.54 -6.84 -6.70
N ALA A 38 -15.73 -6.28 -7.90
CA ALA A 38 -17.04 -6.00 -8.47
C ALA A 38 -17.24 -6.79 -9.77
N TYR A 39 -18.37 -7.51 -9.85
CA TYR A 39 -18.78 -8.22 -11.05
C TYR A 39 -20.07 -7.60 -11.61
N SER A 40 -20.07 -7.26 -12.89
CA SER A 40 -21.27 -6.79 -13.58
C SER A 40 -21.52 -7.59 -14.86
N LYS A 41 -22.81 -7.83 -15.15
CA LYS A 41 -23.24 -8.50 -16.37
C LYS A 41 -24.47 -7.80 -16.92
N THR A 42 -24.37 -7.33 -18.15
CA THR A 42 -25.50 -6.73 -18.87
C THR A 42 -25.83 -7.57 -20.09
N SER A 43 -27.12 -7.73 -20.37
CA SER A 43 -27.56 -8.41 -21.59
C SER A 43 -28.70 -7.65 -22.23
N LYS A 44 -28.58 -7.38 -23.53
CA LYS A 44 -29.64 -6.76 -24.33
C LYS A 44 -30.27 -7.84 -25.21
N SER A 45 -31.60 -7.97 -25.10
CA SER A 45 -32.41 -8.81 -25.98
C SER A 45 -33.11 -7.90 -26.99
N GLY A 46 -32.90 -8.11 -28.30
CA GLY A 46 -33.63 -7.40 -29.35
C GLY A 46 -35.09 -7.87 -29.47
N SER A 47 -35.99 -6.96 -29.87
CA SER A 47 -37.38 -7.30 -30.21
C SER A 47 -37.43 -8.35 -31.33
N PHE A 48 -38.40 -9.27 -31.26
CA PHE A 48 -38.55 -10.41 -32.18
C PHE A 48 -37.45 -11.49 -32.14
N GLY A 49 -36.59 -11.52 -31.10
CA GLY A 49 -35.70 -12.65 -30.85
C GLY A 49 -34.46 -12.72 -31.73
N LEU A 50 -34.21 -11.76 -32.62
CA LEU A 50 -33.22 -11.85 -33.71
C LEU A 50 -31.75 -11.57 -33.30
N SER A 51 -31.49 -11.02 -32.11
CA SER A 51 -30.12 -10.92 -31.57
C SER A 51 -30.08 -10.73 -30.06
N LYS A 52 -29.13 -11.40 -29.39
CA LYS A 52 -28.81 -11.23 -27.97
C LYS A 52 -27.34 -10.89 -27.83
N SER A 53 -27.03 -9.73 -27.30
CA SER A 53 -25.66 -9.33 -26.94
C SER A 53 -25.53 -9.23 -25.42
N GLY A 54 -24.31 -9.40 -24.91
CA GLY A 54 -24.03 -9.14 -23.51
C GLY A 54 -22.57 -8.83 -23.25
N LYS A 55 -22.34 -8.05 -22.20
CA LYS A 55 -21.03 -7.68 -21.67
C LYS A 55 -20.94 -8.18 -20.23
N SER A 56 -19.83 -8.82 -19.90
CA SER A 56 -19.45 -9.20 -18.55
C SER A 56 -18.20 -8.42 -18.17
N GLU A 57 -18.11 -7.93 -16.95
CA GLU A 57 -16.96 -7.16 -16.46
C GLU A 57 -16.65 -7.55 -15.02
N LEU A 58 -15.39 -7.88 -14.77
CA LEU A 58 -14.84 -8.13 -13.45
C LEU A 58 -13.80 -7.05 -13.18
N THR A 59 -13.99 -6.29 -12.11
CA THR A 59 -13.01 -5.30 -11.64
C THR A 59 -12.54 -5.71 -10.26
N THR A 60 -11.24 -5.73 -10.04
CA THR A 60 -10.62 -5.98 -8.73
C THR A 60 -9.73 -4.81 -8.37
N SER A 61 -9.69 -4.44 -7.10
CA SER A 61 -8.74 -3.44 -6.60
C SER A 61 -8.22 -3.85 -5.24
N SER A 62 -6.93 -3.60 -5.01
CA SER A 62 -6.24 -3.76 -3.73
C SER A 62 -5.66 -2.40 -3.35
N THR A 63 -6.01 -1.87 -2.19
CA THR A 63 -5.57 -0.55 -1.73
C THR A 63 -4.83 -0.63 -0.40
N GLN A 64 -3.79 0.19 -0.24
CA GLN A 64 -3.00 0.29 0.98
C GLN A 64 -3.74 1.15 2.01
N VAL A 65 -3.98 0.57 3.18
CA VAL A 65 -4.53 1.27 4.34
C VAL A 65 -3.38 1.56 5.30
N ALA A 66 -2.95 2.82 5.34
CA ALA A 66 -1.80 3.22 6.14
C ALA A 66 -2.01 2.96 7.64
N SER A 67 -0.97 2.44 8.30
CA SER A 67 -0.87 2.51 9.76
C SER A 67 -0.45 3.92 10.18
N GLU A 68 -0.97 4.41 11.31
CA GLU A 68 -0.69 5.77 11.79
C GLU A 68 -0.15 5.77 13.22
N LEU A 69 1.00 6.44 13.39
CA LEU A 69 1.63 6.74 14.67
C LEU A 69 1.54 8.25 14.86
N SER A 70 0.76 8.70 15.83
CA SER A 70 0.53 10.13 16.05
C SER A 70 0.67 10.50 17.51
N ALA A 71 1.42 11.58 17.78
CA ALA A 71 1.62 12.15 19.09
C ALA A 71 1.39 13.67 19.08
N GLY A 72 0.84 14.20 20.17
CA GLY A 72 0.62 15.64 20.31
C GLY A 72 1.91 16.42 20.57
N ASN A 73 2.94 15.74 21.08
CA ASN A 73 4.27 16.29 21.26
C ASN A 73 5.27 15.46 20.44
N ASP A 74 5.98 14.50 21.03
CA ASP A 74 7.04 13.77 20.33
C ASP A 74 6.65 12.33 19.96
N VAL A 75 7.12 11.84 18.81
CA VAL A 75 7.13 10.41 18.49
C VAL A 75 8.56 9.89 18.55
N VAL A 76 8.81 8.89 19.39
CA VAL A 76 10.10 8.21 19.50
C VAL A 76 9.93 6.74 19.14
N VAL A 77 10.71 6.28 18.16
CA VAL A 77 10.78 4.87 17.79
C VAL A 77 12.21 4.37 17.96
N ALA A 78 12.41 3.38 18.82
CA ALA A 78 13.71 2.80 19.11
C ALA A 78 13.71 1.30 18.83
N SER A 79 14.70 0.85 18.07
CA SER A 79 14.86 -0.55 17.70
C SER A 79 16.26 -1.05 17.98
N GLY A 80 16.37 -2.27 18.48
CA GLY A 80 17.66 -2.91 18.69
C GLY A 80 18.41 -3.18 17.38
N LYS A 81 17.69 -3.45 16.30
CA LYS A 81 18.21 -3.76 14.98
C LYS A 81 17.53 -2.86 13.96
N ASP A 82 16.38 -3.23 13.37
CA ASP A 82 15.82 -2.47 12.24
C ASP A 82 14.54 -1.69 12.59
N ILE A 83 14.32 -0.55 11.95
CA ILE A 83 13.01 0.13 11.88
C ILE A 83 12.50 0.07 10.45
N THR A 84 11.27 -0.42 10.25
CA THR A 84 10.61 -0.43 8.95
C THR A 84 9.27 0.28 9.01
N LEU A 85 9.10 1.30 8.18
CA LEU A 85 7.85 1.99 7.91
C LEU A 85 7.47 1.70 6.44
N ARG A 86 6.31 1.07 6.20
CA ARG A 86 5.87 0.75 4.83
C ARG A 86 4.45 1.25 4.58
N ALA A 87 4.30 2.09 3.56
CA ALA A 87 3.06 2.80 3.21
C ALA A 87 2.29 3.29 4.45
N SER A 88 3.01 3.85 5.42
CA SER A 88 2.50 4.19 6.74
C SER A 88 2.95 5.60 7.15
N ASN A 89 2.26 6.17 8.14
CA ASN A 89 2.41 7.56 8.54
C ASN A 89 2.90 7.68 9.98
N ILE A 90 3.85 8.59 10.21
CA ILE A 90 4.27 9.06 11.53
C ILE A 90 4.08 10.57 11.59
N SER A 91 3.40 11.07 12.63
CA SER A 91 3.14 12.49 12.83
C SER A 91 3.41 12.91 14.29
N ALA A 92 4.14 14.00 14.47
CA ALA A 92 4.41 14.60 15.78
C ALA A 92 4.11 16.11 15.80
N GLY A 93 3.51 16.57 16.89
CA GLY A 93 3.27 18.00 17.14
C GLY A 93 4.54 18.80 17.49
N ASN A 94 5.62 18.10 17.85
CA ASN A 94 6.95 18.66 18.02
C ASN A 94 7.98 17.86 17.21
N ASP A 95 8.68 16.87 17.77
CA ASP A 95 9.76 16.17 17.08
C ASP A 95 9.43 14.69 16.77
N VAL A 96 10.01 14.16 15.69
CA VAL A 96 10.04 12.71 15.42
C VAL A 96 11.49 12.22 15.52
N ASP A 97 11.73 11.19 16.34
CA ASP A 97 13.04 10.57 16.49
C ASP A 97 12.95 9.05 16.26
N LEU A 98 13.64 8.55 15.24
CA LEU A 98 13.77 7.11 14.94
C LEU A 98 15.24 6.71 15.14
N ARG A 99 15.46 5.69 15.98
CA ARG A 99 16.81 5.16 16.26
C ARG A 99 16.83 3.66 16.07
N ALA A 100 17.56 3.21 15.07
CA ALA A 100 17.80 1.80 14.79
C ALA A 100 19.23 1.41 15.21
N GLY A 101 19.47 0.12 15.38
CA GLY A 101 20.78 -0.42 15.73
C GLY A 101 21.23 -0.20 17.17
N LEU A 102 20.31 -0.01 18.13
CA LEU A 102 20.66 0.18 19.55
C LEU A 102 21.37 -1.05 20.17
N VAL A 103 21.15 -2.23 19.61
CA VAL A 103 21.71 -3.51 20.06
C VAL A 103 22.67 -4.09 19.00
N ASP A 104 22.31 -3.97 17.73
CA ASP A 104 23.04 -4.48 16.58
C ASP A 104 23.55 -3.33 15.69
N LYS A 105 24.86 -3.26 15.45
CA LYS A 105 25.46 -2.21 14.60
C LYS A 105 25.15 -2.35 13.10
N THR A 106 24.39 -3.36 12.73
CA THR A 106 23.90 -3.56 11.36
C THR A 106 22.46 -3.09 11.16
N GLY A 107 21.89 -2.41 12.16
CA GLY A 107 20.54 -1.87 12.09
C GLY A 107 20.35 -0.83 10.98
N ASP A 108 19.18 -0.86 10.34
CA ASP A 108 18.77 0.07 9.29
C ASP A 108 17.45 0.78 9.62
N ILE A 109 17.20 1.92 8.98
CA ILE A 109 15.88 2.56 8.92
C ILE A 109 15.36 2.49 7.48
N ASN A 110 14.19 1.87 7.29
CA ASN A 110 13.58 1.66 5.99
C ASN A 110 12.21 2.35 5.91
N LEU A 111 12.10 3.39 5.09
CA LEU A 111 10.84 4.04 4.70
C LEU A 111 10.51 3.60 3.27
N LEU A 112 9.49 2.75 3.14
CA LEU A 112 9.18 2.06 1.90
C LEU A 112 7.79 2.42 1.41
N SER A 113 7.63 2.50 0.09
CA SER A 113 6.32 2.52 -0.54
C SER A 113 5.72 1.11 -0.64
N ALA A 114 4.41 1.06 -0.89
CA ALA A 114 3.70 -0.14 -1.34
C ALA A 114 2.78 0.24 -2.51
N ASN A 115 2.14 -0.73 -3.16
CA ASN A 115 1.38 -0.50 -4.38
C ASN A 115 -0.12 -0.72 -4.16
N ASP A 116 -0.92 0.25 -4.61
CA ASP A 116 -2.33 0.06 -4.91
C ASP A 116 -2.43 -0.58 -6.29
N GLU A 117 -3.21 -1.63 -6.43
CA GLU A 117 -3.43 -2.34 -7.69
C GLU A 117 -4.90 -2.24 -8.08
N ALA A 118 -5.17 -2.02 -9.36
CA ALA A 118 -6.50 -2.18 -9.93
C ALA A 118 -6.43 -2.94 -11.25
N SER A 119 -7.29 -3.95 -11.39
CA SER A 119 -7.42 -4.74 -12.61
C SER A 119 -8.88 -4.74 -13.08
N SER A 120 -9.08 -4.69 -14.39
CA SER A 120 -10.39 -4.91 -15.00
C SER A 120 -10.28 -5.88 -16.16
N HIS A 121 -11.22 -6.81 -16.21
CA HIS A 121 -11.39 -7.79 -17.25
C HIS A 121 -12.81 -7.68 -17.81
N SER A 122 -12.93 -7.51 -19.12
CA SER A 122 -14.22 -7.42 -19.79
C SER A 122 -14.35 -8.52 -20.84
N ASP A 123 -15.54 -9.09 -21.01
CA ASP A 123 -15.89 -10.11 -21.99
C ASP A 123 -17.12 -9.65 -22.77
N GLU A 124 -17.10 -9.73 -24.11
CA GLU A 124 -18.26 -9.41 -24.95
C GLU A 124 -18.69 -10.61 -25.79
N TYR A 125 -20.00 -10.87 -25.82
CA TYR A 125 -20.59 -11.93 -26.64
C TYR A 125 -21.81 -11.46 -27.44
N LYS A 126 -21.90 -11.91 -28.69
CA LYS A 126 -23.03 -11.64 -29.57
C LYS A 126 -23.57 -12.95 -30.13
N LYS A 127 -24.85 -13.22 -29.87
CA LYS A 127 -25.62 -14.33 -30.44
C LYS A 127 -26.63 -13.77 -31.43
N LYS A 128 -26.60 -14.25 -32.66
CA LYS A 128 -27.53 -13.87 -33.71
C LYS A 128 -28.33 -15.09 -34.14
N THR A 129 -29.64 -14.92 -34.29
CA THR A 129 -30.53 -15.93 -34.88
C THR A 129 -31.23 -15.30 -36.07
N GLY A 130 -31.21 -15.99 -37.21
CA GLY A 130 -31.72 -15.47 -38.48
C GLY A 130 -32.54 -16.51 -39.22
N LEU A 131 -33.63 -16.08 -39.86
CA LEU A 131 -34.50 -16.90 -40.69
C LEU A 131 -34.22 -16.60 -42.17
N SER A 132 -33.89 -17.60 -42.97
CA SER A 132 -33.56 -17.41 -44.39
C SER A 132 -34.80 -17.54 -45.28
N ALA A 133 -35.02 -16.54 -46.16
CA ALA A 133 -36.23 -16.40 -46.97
C ALA A 133 -36.34 -17.38 -48.17
N SER A 134 -35.27 -18.12 -48.51
CA SER A 134 -35.24 -18.99 -49.69
C SER A 134 -35.60 -20.46 -49.43
N GLY A 135 -36.07 -20.83 -48.23
CA GLY A 135 -36.48 -22.22 -47.94
C GLY A 135 -36.77 -22.61 -46.49
N GLY A 136 -37.16 -21.67 -45.61
CA GLY A 136 -37.72 -22.02 -44.29
C GLY A 136 -36.73 -22.48 -43.21
N PHE A 137 -35.43 -22.30 -43.41
CA PHE A 137 -34.40 -22.73 -42.46
C PHE A 137 -34.06 -21.64 -41.44
N LEU A 138 -33.97 -22.02 -40.15
CA LEU A 138 -33.52 -21.19 -39.04
C LEU A 138 -32.00 -21.38 -38.82
N SER A 139 -31.24 -20.29 -38.74
CA SER A 139 -29.78 -20.29 -38.54
C SER A 139 -29.40 -19.63 -37.22
N ILE A 140 -28.44 -20.22 -36.49
CA ILE A 140 -27.97 -19.74 -35.19
C ILE A 140 -26.45 -19.57 -35.28
N SER A 141 -25.95 -18.36 -34.97
CA SER A 141 -24.52 -18.09 -34.89
C SER A 141 -24.16 -17.39 -33.59
N SER A 142 -22.97 -17.71 -33.06
CA SER A 142 -22.39 -17.09 -31.88
C SER A 142 -20.98 -16.63 -32.17
N ALA A 143 -20.69 -15.37 -31.88
CA ALA A 143 -19.34 -14.81 -31.91
C ALA A 143 -18.97 -14.34 -30.50
N ARG A 144 -17.76 -14.66 -30.07
CA ARG A 144 -17.10 -14.03 -28.92
C ARG A 144 -16.20 -12.94 -29.46
N GLU A 145 -16.36 -11.71 -28.98
CA GLU A 145 -15.43 -10.63 -29.27
C GLU A 145 -14.34 -10.66 -28.19
N ALA A 146 -13.09 -10.41 -28.57
CA ALA A 146 -11.98 -10.40 -27.63
C ALA A 146 -12.18 -9.26 -26.62
N GLY A 147 -12.24 -9.64 -25.35
CA GLY A 147 -12.35 -8.74 -24.22
C GLY A 147 -11.12 -7.86 -24.01
N GLY A 148 -11.29 -6.76 -23.26
CA GLY A 148 -10.18 -5.90 -22.83
C GLY A 148 -9.69 -6.25 -21.43
N GLN A 149 -8.37 -6.18 -21.24
CA GLN A 149 -7.71 -6.24 -19.92
C GLN A 149 -7.00 -4.93 -19.67
N ALA A 150 -7.26 -4.30 -18.52
CA ALA A 150 -6.52 -3.13 -18.06
C ALA A 150 -6.01 -3.37 -16.65
N GLN A 151 -4.76 -2.97 -16.40
CA GLN A 151 -4.10 -3.03 -15.10
C GLN A 151 -3.45 -1.68 -14.82
N SER A 152 -3.54 -1.21 -13.58
CA SER A 152 -2.88 0.00 -13.11
C SER A 152 -2.35 -0.21 -11.70
N SER A 153 -1.15 0.32 -11.44
CA SER A 153 -0.50 0.31 -10.14
C SER A 153 -0.17 1.74 -9.72
N THR A 154 -0.41 2.10 -8.45
CA THR A 154 -0.04 3.41 -7.88
C THR A 154 0.78 3.21 -6.62
N SER A 155 1.96 3.82 -6.53
CA SER A 155 2.82 3.73 -5.36
C SER A 155 2.32 4.64 -4.23
N VAL A 156 2.08 4.05 -3.06
CA VAL A 156 1.74 4.72 -1.79
C VAL A 156 2.97 4.74 -0.89
N GLY A 157 3.56 5.91 -0.71
CA GLY A 157 4.76 6.13 0.09
C GLY A 157 4.52 6.11 1.60
N SER A 158 5.58 5.87 2.36
CA SER A 158 5.57 6.20 3.79
C SER A 158 5.79 7.70 3.99
N GLN A 159 5.23 8.24 5.08
CA GLN A 159 5.34 9.66 5.40
C GLN A 159 5.74 9.87 6.86
N ILE A 160 6.76 10.69 7.08
CA ILE A 160 7.12 11.18 8.42
C ILE A 160 6.93 12.70 8.43
N ASN A 161 6.17 13.21 9.38
CA ASN A 161 5.87 14.63 9.52
C ASN A 161 6.10 15.10 10.96
N ALA A 162 6.88 16.16 11.13
CA ALA A 162 7.09 16.83 12.41
C ALA A 162 6.89 18.34 12.26
N VAL A 163 6.24 18.99 13.23
CA VAL A 163 6.17 20.47 13.27
C VAL A 163 7.54 21.06 13.60
N GLY A 164 8.26 20.41 14.53
CA GLY A 164 9.66 20.66 14.85
C GLY A 164 10.57 19.92 13.89
N ASN A 165 11.41 19.03 14.40
CA ASN A 165 12.47 18.35 13.66
C ASN A 165 12.15 16.87 13.42
N VAL A 166 12.75 16.30 12.38
CA VAL A 166 12.83 14.86 12.19
C VAL A 166 14.29 14.43 12.33
N SER A 167 14.54 13.43 13.17
CA SER A 167 15.85 12.82 13.40
C SER A 167 15.75 11.32 13.10
N LEU A 168 16.44 10.86 12.05
CA LEU A 168 16.61 9.45 11.74
C LEU A 168 18.07 9.07 12.01
N GLN A 169 18.31 8.15 12.92
CA GLN A 169 19.65 7.70 13.33
C GLN A 169 19.77 6.19 13.23
N THR A 170 20.83 5.72 12.59
CA THR A 170 21.07 4.29 12.40
C THR A 170 22.54 3.98 12.29
N GLU A 171 22.92 2.77 12.65
CA GLU A 171 24.33 2.34 12.64
C GLU A 171 24.82 1.96 11.24
N ARG A 172 23.90 1.61 10.32
CA ARG A 172 24.24 1.26 8.93
C ARG A 172 23.53 2.16 7.92
N ASP A 173 22.34 1.81 7.43
CA ASP A 173 21.74 2.52 6.29
C ASP A 173 20.36 3.13 6.59
N ILE A 174 20.10 4.30 5.98
CA ILE A 174 18.76 4.88 5.89
C ILE A 174 18.27 4.76 4.45
N ASN A 175 17.17 4.06 4.24
CA ASN A 175 16.56 3.86 2.92
C ASN A 175 15.20 4.55 2.85
N VAL A 176 15.06 5.55 1.99
CA VAL A 176 13.81 6.28 1.71
C VAL A 176 13.39 6.02 0.27
N VAL A 177 12.42 5.13 0.09
CA VAL A 177 11.98 4.65 -1.24
C VAL A 177 10.54 5.05 -1.47
N GLY A 178 10.31 5.90 -2.48
CA GLY A 178 8.98 6.40 -2.84
C GLY A 178 8.25 7.07 -1.68
N SER A 179 9.00 7.58 -0.69
CA SER A 179 8.51 8.01 0.61
C SER A 179 8.96 9.45 0.90
N SER A 180 8.37 10.09 1.90
CA SER A 180 8.65 11.48 2.25
C SER A 180 8.94 11.67 3.74
N VAL A 181 9.81 12.64 4.04
CA VAL A 181 10.18 13.06 5.39
C VAL A 181 10.13 14.58 5.44
N ASN A 182 9.24 15.13 6.26
CA ASN A 182 8.99 16.56 6.35
C ASN A 182 9.14 17.05 7.81
N ALA A 183 9.80 18.17 7.98
CA ALA A 183 9.97 18.86 9.25
C ALA A 183 9.68 20.35 9.05
N GLY A 184 9.04 21.02 10.02
CA GLY A 184 8.95 22.48 10.04
C GLY A 184 10.28 23.14 10.43
N GLY A 185 11.10 22.43 11.19
CA GLY A 185 12.49 22.73 11.49
C GLY A 185 13.46 22.00 10.57
N ASN A 186 14.28 21.11 11.13
CA ASN A 186 15.31 20.38 10.38
C ASN A 186 14.95 18.91 10.17
N VAL A 187 15.39 18.35 9.04
CA VAL A 187 15.47 16.90 8.83
C VAL A 187 16.94 16.50 8.96
N SER A 188 17.25 15.64 9.93
CA SER A 188 18.57 15.06 10.15
C SER A 188 18.54 13.58 9.85
N LEU A 189 19.34 13.15 8.87
CA LEU A 189 19.53 11.76 8.48
C LEU A 189 20.97 11.37 8.82
N ASN A 190 21.16 10.55 9.86
CA ASN A 190 22.46 10.09 10.31
C ASN A 190 22.55 8.58 10.13
N ALA A 191 23.28 8.16 9.10
CA ALA A 191 23.57 6.77 8.80
C ALA A 191 25.07 6.52 9.00
N GLY A 192 25.44 5.36 9.55
CA GLY A 192 26.84 4.98 9.67
C GLY A 192 27.51 4.62 8.34
N GLN A 193 26.72 4.21 7.35
CA GLN A 193 27.15 4.00 5.96
C GLN A 193 26.44 4.96 5.01
N ASP A 194 25.23 4.63 4.55
CA ASP A 194 24.62 5.32 3.42
C ASP A 194 23.22 5.87 3.73
N VAL A 195 22.89 6.97 3.06
CA VAL A 195 21.52 7.49 2.99
C VAL A 195 21.05 7.37 1.54
N ASN A 196 20.10 6.46 1.30
CA ASN A 196 19.58 6.15 -0.01
C ASN A 196 18.19 6.77 -0.19
N ILE A 197 18.02 7.60 -1.23
CA ILE A 197 16.74 8.23 -1.56
C ILE A 197 16.37 7.83 -2.99
N LEU A 198 15.34 7.01 -3.12
CA LEU A 198 14.90 6.43 -4.39
C LEU A 198 13.45 6.79 -4.70
N ALA A 199 13.15 6.96 -5.98
CA ALA A 199 11.77 7.02 -6.47
C ALA A 199 11.15 5.61 -6.52
N ALA A 200 9.82 5.54 -6.55
CA ALA A 200 9.02 4.31 -6.68
C ALA A 200 8.03 4.40 -7.85
#